data_AF-A0A948RFK5-F1
#
_entry.id   AF-A0A948RFK5-F1
#
_cell.length_a   1.000
_cell.length_b   1.000
_cell.length_c   1.000
_cell.angle_alpha   90.00
_cell.angle_beta   90.00
_cell.angle_gamma   90.00
#
_symmetry.space_group_name_H-M   'P 1'
#
loop_
_entity.id
_entity.type
_entity.pdbx_description
1 polymer ?
#
loop_
_entity_poly.entity_id
_entity_poly.type
_entity_poly.pdbx_seq_one_letter_code
_entity_poly.pdbx_strand_id
1 'polypeptide(L)' 'MKPFEKCPVCGGELVEKEVEKLLKGGVNTAVLTVRAEVCLLCG' A
#
# COMPACT_ATOMS: atom_id res chain seq x y z
N MET A 1 12.80 9.45 4.81
CA MET A 1 12.56 9.92 3.42
C MET A 1 11.25 9.30 2.95
N LYS A 2 10.33 10.09 2.40
CA LYS A 2 9.25 9.53 1.58
C LYS A 2 9.87 9.18 0.22
N PRO A 3 9.83 7.92 -0.23
CA PRO A 3 10.54 7.52 -1.44
C PRO A 3 9.95 8.15 -2.72
N PHE A 4 8.69 8.59 -2.70
CA PHE A 4 8.02 9.21 -3.84
C PHE A 4 7.04 10.29 -3.38
N GLU A 5 6.98 11.43 -4.10
CA GLU A 5 5.97 12.48 -3.86
C GLU A 5 4.62 12.14 -4.50
N LYS A 6 4.63 11.40 -5.62
CA LYS A 6 3.44 10.94 -6.35
C LYS A 6 3.54 9.44 -6.64
N CYS A 7 2.41 8.83 -6.97
CA CYS A 7 2.37 7.42 -7.34
C CYS A 7 3.27 7.17 -8.56
N PRO A 8 4.31 6.33 -8.44
CA PRO A 8 5.23 6.07 -9.55
C PRO A 8 4.60 5.26 -10.69
N VAL A 9 3.39 4.73 -10.50
CA VAL A 9 2.65 3.94 -11.48
C VAL A 9 1.77 4.80 -12.39
N CYS A 10 1.02 5.76 -11.81
CA CYS A 10 0.03 6.55 -12.55
C CYS A 10 0.17 8.07 -12.39
N GLY A 11 1.10 8.56 -11.57
CA GLY A 11 1.28 9.98 -11.27
C GLY A 11 0.22 10.59 -10.34
N GLY A 12 -0.69 9.78 -9.78
CA GLY A 12 -1.71 10.22 -8.83
C GLY A 12 -1.13 10.58 -7.45
N GLU A 13 -1.93 11.27 -6.64
CA GLU A 13 -1.55 11.62 -5.26
C GLU A 13 -1.48 10.37 -4.37
N LEU A 14 -0.52 10.41 -3.43
CA LEU A 14 -0.38 9.38 -2.39
C LEU A 14 -0.93 9.91 -1.08
N VAL A 15 -1.72 9.08 -0.39
CA VAL A 15 -2.29 9.41 0.92
C VAL A 15 -1.90 8.36 1.95
N GLU A 16 -1.63 8.80 3.17
CA GLU A 16 -1.32 7.89 4.27
C GLU A 16 -2.61 7.35 4.88
N LYS A 17 -2.78 6.02 4.91
CA LYS A 17 -3.98 5.36 5.42
C LYS A 17 -3.65 4.01 6.05
N GLU A 18 -4.52 3.57 6.95
CA GLU A 18 -4.53 2.20 7.46
C GLU A 18 -5.20 1.26 6.46
N VAL A 19 -4.50 0.20 6.07
CA VAL A 19 -4.93 -0.79 5.08
C VAL A 19 -4.62 -2.21 5.55
N GLU A 20 -5.36 -3.19 5.02
CA GLU A 20 -5.06 -4.60 5.22
C GLU A 20 -4.06 -5.10 4.18
N LYS A 21 -2.97 -5.71 4.65
CA LYS A 21 -1.98 -6.39 3.83
C LYS A 21 -2.08 -7.90 4.02
N LEU A 22 -2.37 -8.59 2.92
CA LEU A 22 -2.29 -10.05 2.87
C LEU A 22 -0.83 -10.50 2.71
N LEU A 23 -0.37 -11.36 3.62
CA LEU A 23 0.90 -12.09 3.51
C LEU A 23 0.61 -13.57 3.24
N LYS A 24 1.30 -14.14 2.24
CA LYS A 24 1.16 -15.54 1.86
C LYS A 24 2.46 -16.28 2.15
N GLY A 25 2.37 -17.43 2.83
CA GLY A 25 3.51 -18.27 3.19
C GLY A 25 3.15 -19.75 3.08
N GLY A 26 3.64 -20.42 2.03
CA GLY A 26 3.23 -21.77 1.70
C GLY A 26 1.71 -21.84 1.47
N VAL A 27 1.02 -22.68 2.25
CA VAL A 27 -0.46 -22.82 2.22
C VAL A 27 -1.18 -21.83 3.15
N ASN A 28 -0.45 -21.02 3.92
CA ASN A 28 -1.03 -20.11 4.91
C ASN A 28 -1.19 -18.69 4.35
N THR A 29 -2.21 -17.98 4.84
CA THR A 29 -2.42 -16.55 4.59
C THR A 29 -2.63 -15.83 5.93
N ALA A 30 -1.95 -14.70 6.13
CA ALA A 30 -2.15 -13.80 7.25
C ALA A 30 -2.66 -12.44 6.76
N VAL A 31 -3.53 -11.80 7.55
CA VAL A 31 -4.01 -10.43 7.31
C VAL A 31 -3.37 -9.53 8.36
N LEU A 32 -2.68 -8.48 7.91
CA LEU A 32 -2.07 -7.49 8.80
C LEU A 32 -2.67 -6.12 8.54
N THR A 33 -2.98 -5.40 9.60
CA THR A 33 -3.33 -3.98 9.51
C THR A 33 -2.05 -3.15 9.55
N VAL A 34 -1.79 -2.37 8.50
CA VAL A 34 -0.58 -1.56 8.37
C VAL A 34 -0.92 -0.14 7.96
N ARG A 35 -0.10 0.82 8.39
CA ARG A 35 -0.17 2.21 7.95
C ARG A 35 0.76 2.42 6.77
N ALA A 36 0.23 2.82 5.61
CA ALA A 36 0.98 2.93 4.37
C ALA A 36 0.52 4.12 3.52
N GLU A 37 1.40 4.61 2.64
CA GLU A 37 1.03 5.53 1.57
C GLU A 37 0.41 4.74 0.41
N VAL A 38 -0.81 5.08 0.03
CA VAL A 38 -1.58 4.38 -1.01
C VAL A 38 -2.06 5.35 -2.09
N CYS A 39 -2.13 4.85 -3.32
CA CYS A 39 -2.66 5.64 -4.43
C CYS A 39 -4.15 5.36 -4.59
N LEU A 40 -4.98 6.38 -4.35
CA LEU A 40 -6.44 6.21 -4.48
C LEU A 40 -6.93 6.05 -5.93
N LEU A 41 -6.05 6.20 -6.92
CA LEU A 41 -6.40 6.05 -8.34
C LEU A 41 -6.14 4.64 -8.88
N CYS A 42 -5.01 4.02 -8.52
CA CYS A 42 -4.60 2.73 -9.09
C CYS A 42 -4.33 1.62 -8.06
N GLY A 43 -4.39 1.90 -6.75
CA GLY A 43 -4.22 0.91 -5.68
C GLY A 43 -3.30 1.35 -4.56
#